data_AF-A0A7V5CC61-F1
#
_entry.id   AF-A0A7V5CC61-F1
#
_cell.length_a   1.000
_cell.length_b   1.000
_cell.length_c   1.000
_cell.angle_alpha   90.00
_cell.angle_beta   90.00
_cell.angle_gamma   90.00
#
_symmetry.space_group_name_H-M   'P 1'
#
loop_
_entity.id
_entity.type
_entity.pdbx_description
1 polymer ?
#
loop_
_entity_poly.entity_id
_entity_poly.type
_entity_poly.pdbx_seq_one_letter_code
_entity_poly.pdbx_strand_id
1 'polypeptide(L)'
;AKEWIAGADVAPVEVEAAGGQSYAAIAAADIDARLAAAPDPGQRVRLINPFDPLVRDRDRIERLFGFAYRHAMFVPKAQRVYGYYVYPRLEGLRFIGRIELRAVRTAGTLQVAGFWPEPGLRPSKARTARIEAELDRFRRFAGLSRVDWQAPPP
;
A
#
# COMPACT_ATOMS: atom_id res chain seq x y z
N ALA A 1 21.95 -21.62 -10.55
CA ALA A 1 20.77 -20.73 -10.48
C ALA A 1 19.51 -21.60 -10.33
N LYS A 2 18.74 -21.40 -9.25
CA LYS A 2 17.36 -21.89 -8.98
C LYS A 2 17.02 -23.35 -9.34
N GLU A 3 17.68 -24.34 -8.74
CA GLU A 3 17.29 -25.77 -8.86
C GLU A 3 15.82 -26.03 -8.47
N TRP A 4 15.25 -25.21 -7.58
CA TRP A 4 13.84 -25.31 -7.19
C TRP A 4 12.86 -25.13 -8.35
N ILE A 5 13.24 -24.41 -9.42
CA ILE A 5 12.38 -24.20 -10.59
C ILE A 5 12.20 -25.49 -11.39
N ALA A 6 13.22 -26.35 -11.43
CA ALA A 6 13.22 -27.54 -12.29
C ALA A 6 12.12 -28.56 -11.92
N GLY A 7 11.56 -28.48 -10.71
CA GLY A 7 10.42 -29.29 -10.27
C GLY A 7 9.17 -28.48 -9.92
N ALA A 8 9.15 -27.17 -10.20
CA ALA A 8 8.01 -26.30 -9.92
C ALA A 8 7.11 -26.15 -11.15
N ASP A 9 5.79 -26.12 -10.94
CA ASP A 9 4.82 -25.86 -12.01
C ASP A 9 4.74 -24.35 -12.28
N VAL A 10 5.59 -23.88 -13.19
CA VAL A 10 5.80 -22.46 -13.47
C VAL A 10 5.87 -22.16 -14.96
N ALA A 11 5.50 -20.94 -15.33
CA ALA A 11 5.59 -20.43 -16.70
C ALA A 11 6.48 -19.18 -16.78
N PRO A 12 7.25 -19.01 -17.88
CA PRO A 12 7.91 -17.75 -18.16
C PRO A 12 6.87 -16.67 -18.48
N VAL A 13 7.07 -15.47 -17.95
CA VAL A 13 6.22 -14.32 -18.22
C VAL A 13 7.06 -13.08 -18.46
N GLU A 14 6.47 -12.11 -19.15
CA GLU A 14 7.01 -10.75 -19.24
C GLU A 14 6.18 -9.84 -18.34
N VAL A 15 6.87 -9.04 -17.51
CA VAL A 15 6.22 -8.10 -16.60
C VAL A 15 6.62 -6.68 -16.97
N GLU A 16 5.64 -5.87 -17.35
CA GLU A 16 5.81 -4.43 -17.53
C GLU A 16 5.87 -3.75 -16.16
N ALA A 17 6.96 -3.04 -15.91
CA ALA A 17 7.19 -2.23 -14.72
C ALA A 17 6.50 -0.86 -14.85
N ALA A 18 6.33 -0.14 -13.74
CA ALA A 18 5.65 1.16 -13.73
C ALA A 18 6.30 2.22 -14.64
N GLY A 19 7.60 2.09 -14.92
CA GLY A 19 8.34 2.94 -15.86
C GLY A 19 8.19 2.54 -17.33
N GLY A 20 7.32 1.57 -17.67
CA GLY A 20 7.12 1.05 -19.02
C GLY A 20 8.20 0.06 -19.49
N GLN A 21 9.16 -0.28 -18.63
CA GLN A 21 10.18 -1.27 -18.93
C GLN A 21 9.67 -2.68 -18.64
N SER A 22 9.80 -3.57 -19.60
CA SER A 22 9.46 -4.99 -19.40
C SER A 22 10.67 -5.81 -18.97
N TYR A 23 10.44 -6.84 -18.16
CA TYR A 23 11.48 -7.79 -17.77
C TYR A 23 10.94 -9.23 -17.70
N ALA A 24 11.81 -10.19 -18.01
CA ALA A 24 11.50 -11.60 -17.90
C ALA A 24 11.37 -12.03 -16.43
N ALA A 25 10.32 -12.78 -16.12
CA ALA A 25 10.05 -13.34 -14.81
C ALA A 25 9.47 -14.76 -14.93
N ILE A 26 9.23 -15.36 -13.78
CA ILE A 26 8.63 -16.68 -13.65
C ILE A 26 7.39 -16.53 -12.77
N ALA A 27 6.26 -17.04 -13.24
CA ALA A 27 4.99 -17.07 -12.53
C ALA A 27 4.49 -18.50 -12.35
N ALA A 28 3.38 -18.69 -11.62
CA ALA A 28 2.69 -19.97 -11.61
C ALA A 28 2.24 -20.35 -13.04
N ALA A 29 2.24 -21.64 -13.39
CA ALA A 29 1.88 -22.07 -14.74
C ALA A 29 0.46 -21.69 -15.15
N ASP A 30 -0.45 -21.56 -14.18
CA ASP A 30 -1.85 -21.16 -14.35
C ASP A 30 -2.08 -19.64 -14.25
N ILE A 31 -1.04 -18.81 -14.40
CA ILE A 31 -1.11 -17.36 -14.17
C ILE A 31 -2.21 -16.67 -15.00
N ASP A 32 -2.40 -17.06 -16.26
CA ASP A 32 -3.44 -16.45 -17.12
C ASP A 32 -4.84 -16.71 -16.59
N ALA A 33 -5.11 -17.93 -16.13
CA ALA A 33 -6.38 -18.27 -15.51
C ALA A 33 -6.61 -17.50 -14.21
N ARG A 34 -5.55 -17.32 -13.38
CA ARG A 34 -5.63 -16.52 -12.15
C ARG A 34 -5.91 -15.06 -12.42
N LEU A 35 -5.27 -14.48 -13.45
CA LEU A 35 -5.49 -13.10 -13.85
C LEU A 35 -6.91 -12.91 -14.40
N ALA A 36 -7.40 -13.84 -15.23
CA ALA A 36 -8.77 -13.80 -15.75
C ALA A 36 -9.84 -13.95 -14.65
N ALA A 37 -9.54 -14.72 -13.61
CA ALA A 37 -10.42 -14.91 -12.46
C ALA A 37 -10.26 -13.84 -11.36
N ALA A 38 -9.28 -12.93 -11.48
CA ALA A 38 -9.03 -11.93 -10.47
C ALA A 38 -10.21 -10.95 -10.39
N PRO A 39 -10.75 -10.66 -9.20
CA PRO A 39 -11.85 -9.72 -9.06
C PRO A 39 -11.40 -8.30 -9.44
N ASP A 40 -12.32 -7.51 -9.99
CA ASP A 40 -12.08 -6.09 -10.20
C ASP A 40 -11.72 -5.44 -8.85
N PRO A 41 -10.52 -4.83 -8.71
CA PRO A 41 -10.10 -4.19 -7.48
C PRO A 41 -10.98 -2.98 -7.12
N GLY A 42 -11.73 -2.45 -8.09
CA GLY A 42 -12.59 -1.29 -7.94
C GLY A 42 -11.82 -0.05 -7.51
N GLN A 43 -12.49 0.85 -6.82
CA GLN A 43 -11.89 2.12 -6.36
C GLN A 43 -11.66 2.17 -4.85
N ARG A 44 -11.86 1.07 -4.11
CA ARG A 44 -11.77 1.13 -2.65
C ARG A 44 -10.31 1.34 -2.22
N VAL A 45 -10.10 2.25 -1.26
CA VAL A 45 -8.79 2.46 -0.62
C VAL A 45 -8.49 1.31 0.34
N ARG A 46 -7.26 0.83 0.37
CA ARG A 46 -6.71 -0.07 1.40
C ARG A 46 -5.52 0.57 2.08
N LEU A 47 -5.42 0.39 3.39
CA LEU A 47 -4.19 0.62 4.14
C LEU A 47 -3.35 -0.66 4.09
N ILE A 48 -2.17 -0.56 3.49
CA ILE A 48 -1.25 -1.68 3.40
C ILE A 48 -0.34 -1.66 4.63
N ASN A 49 -0.20 -2.80 5.30
CA ASN A 49 0.70 -2.88 6.44
C ASN A 49 2.15 -2.67 5.98
N PRO A 50 2.99 -1.93 6.72
CA PRO A 50 4.41 -1.73 6.36
C PRO A 50 5.23 -3.02 6.14
N PHE A 51 4.78 -4.14 6.71
CA PHE A 51 5.41 -5.46 6.60
C PHE A 51 4.71 -6.40 5.62
N ASP A 52 3.69 -5.92 4.92
CA ASP A 52 3.00 -6.70 3.90
C ASP A 52 3.98 -7.14 2.79
N PRO A 53 3.92 -8.40 2.31
CA PRO A 53 4.74 -8.88 1.19
C PRO A 53 4.69 -7.99 -0.06
N LEU A 54 3.61 -7.21 -0.23
CA LEU A 54 3.48 -6.25 -1.31
C LEU A 54 4.48 -5.08 -1.21
N VAL A 55 4.78 -4.59 -0.01
CA VAL A 55 5.51 -3.33 0.22
C VAL A 55 6.86 -3.50 0.92
N ARG A 56 7.12 -4.68 1.53
CA ARG A 56 8.33 -4.91 2.35
C ARG A 56 9.63 -4.93 1.53
N ASP A 57 9.54 -5.27 0.24
CA ASP A 57 10.66 -5.21 -0.70
C ASP A 57 10.61 -3.86 -1.43
N ARG A 58 11.51 -2.97 -1.03
CA ARG A 58 11.55 -1.57 -1.49
C ARG A 58 11.85 -1.46 -2.99
N ASP A 59 12.75 -2.31 -3.50
CA ASP A 59 13.21 -2.24 -4.88
C ASP A 59 12.11 -2.83 -5.79
N ARG A 60 11.40 -3.85 -5.30
CA ARG A 60 10.26 -4.44 -6.00
C ARG A 60 9.06 -3.50 -6.09
N ILE A 61 8.67 -2.84 -5.00
CA ILE A 61 7.51 -1.92 -5.04
C ILE A 61 7.79 -0.68 -5.89
N GLU A 62 9.00 -0.13 -5.81
CA GLU A 62 9.40 0.98 -6.65
C GLU A 62 9.38 0.59 -8.13
N ARG A 63 9.93 -0.57 -8.48
CA ARG A 63 9.92 -1.08 -9.86
C ARG A 63 8.50 -1.37 -10.37
N LEU A 64 7.69 -2.12 -9.62
CA LEU A 64 6.38 -2.56 -10.10
C LEU A 64 5.31 -1.46 -10.07
N PHE A 65 5.38 -0.53 -9.11
CA PHE A 65 4.32 0.45 -8.88
C PHE A 65 4.79 1.90 -8.99
N GLY A 66 6.08 2.17 -9.21
CA GLY A 66 6.63 3.52 -9.23
C GLY A 66 6.53 4.21 -7.86
N PHE A 67 6.41 3.43 -6.78
CA PHE A 67 6.13 3.93 -5.44
C PHE A 67 7.33 3.72 -4.52
N ALA A 68 8.12 4.78 -4.32
CA ALA A 68 9.25 4.76 -3.41
C ALA A 68 8.74 4.72 -1.95
N TYR A 69 8.91 3.56 -1.30
CA TYR A 69 8.47 3.35 0.06
C TYR A 69 9.52 2.66 0.91
N ARG A 70 9.79 3.25 2.08
CA ARG A 70 10.68 2.70 3.09
C ARG A 70 10.07 2.88 4.46
N HIS A 71 9.91 1.78 5.19
CA HIS A 71 9.50 1.84 6.58
C HIS A 71 10.60 2.49 7.43
N ALA A 72 10.27 3.61 8.08
CA ALA A 72 11.23 4.42 8.82
C ALA A 72 11.21 4.21 10.35
N MET A 73 10.63 3.12 10.89
CA MET A 73 10.54 2.96 12.35
C MET A 73 11.90 2.83 13.03
N PHE A 74 12.86 2.24 12.33
CA PHE A 74 14.24 2.11 12.80
C PHE A 74 15.11 3.33 12.46
N VAL A 75 14.59 4.28 11.69
CA VAL A 75 15.32 5.51 11.33
C VAL A 75 15.14 6.52 12.48
N PRO A 76 16.21 7.20 12.93
CA PRO A 76 16.12 8.26 13.93
C PRO A 76 15.09 9.31 13.55
N LYS A 77 14.33 9.84 14.52
CA LYS A 77 13.20 10.75 14.26
C LYS A 77 13.56 11.93 13.34
N ALA A 78 14.74 12.53 13.52
CA ALA A 78 15.20 13.69 12.75
C ALA A 78 15.52 13.38 11.27
N GLN A 79 15.69 12.11 10.90
CA GLN A 79 16.01 11.68 9.53
C GLN A 79 14.80 11.08 8.79
N ARG A 80 13.61 11.08 9.41
CA ARG A 80 12.41 10.53 8.79
C ARG A 80 11.84 11.53 7.79
N VAL A 81 11.56 11.06 6.58
CA VAL A 81 10.88 11.85 5.53
C VAL A 81 9.38 11.99 5.81
N TYR A 82 8.78 10.94 6.38
CA TYR A 82 7.35 10.90 6.72
C TYR A 82 7.19 10.76 8.25
N GLY A 83 6.59 9.64 8.69
CA GLY A 83 6.30 9.34 10.09
C GLY A 83 7.04 8.13 10.64
N TYR A 84 6.70 7.74 11.87
CA TYR A 84 7.27 6.55 12.52
C TYR A 84 6.69 5.24 11.94
N TYR A 85 5.36 5.12 11.95
CA TYR A 85 4.64 3.94 11.49
C TYR A 85 3.61 4.33 10.42
N VAL A 86 4.05 4.28 9.16
CA VAL A 86 3.36 4.86 8.01
C VAL A 86 2.82 3.76 7.10
N TYR A 87 1.51 3.75 6.88
CA TYR A 87 0.82 2.84 5.98
C TYR A 87 0.79 3.42 4.56
N PRO A 88 1.22 2.67 3.53
CA PRO A 88 0.86 2.96 2.15
C PRO A 88 -0.65 2.87 1.94
N ARG A 89 -1.18 3.75 1.10
CA ARG A 89 -2.58 3.78 0.70
C ARG A 89 -2.70 3.31 -0.74
N LEU A 90 -3.43 2.22 -0.99
CA LEU A 90 -3.66 1.66 -2.31
C LEU A 90 -5.11 1.92 -2.74
N GLU A 91 -5.34 2.56 -3.89
CA GLU A 91 -6.66 2.76 -4.49
C GLU A 91 -6.71 1.96 -5.80
N GLY A 92 -7.54 0.92 -5.85
CA GLY A 92 -7.51 -0.04 -6.95
C GLY A 92 -6.14 -0.72 -7.03
N LEU A 93 -5.38 -0.44 -8.09
CA LEU A 93 -4.02 -0.96 -8.31
C LEU A 93 -2.91 0.10 -8.18
N ARG A 94 -3.24 1.32 -7.70
CA ARG A 94 -2.30 2.43 -7.63
C ARG A 94 -2.07 2.88 -6.19
N PHE A 95 -0.82 3.07 -5.80
CA PHE A 95 -0.52 3.73 -4.54
C PHE A 95 -0.86 5.22 -4.67
N ILE A 96 -1.68 5.72 -3.74
CA ILE A 96 -2.16 7.11 -3.74
C ILE A 96 -1.54 7.96 -2.62
N GLY A 97 -0.62 7.36 -1.87
CA GLY A 97 0.20 8.07 -0.89
C GLY A 97 0.38 7.30 0.41
N ARG A 98 0.62 8.04 1.48
CA ARG A 98 1.05 7.55 2.78
C ARG A 98 0.17 8.14 3.88
N ILE A 99 -0.02 7.40 4.97
CA ILE A 99 -0.76 7.86 6.15
C ILE A 99 -0.11 7.30 7.43
N GLU A 100 0.13 8.16 8.41
CA GLU A 100 0.60 7.75 9.73
C GLU A 100 -0.60 7.61 10.66
N LEU A 101 -0.76 6.42 11.25
CA LEU A 101 -1.84 6.12 12.16
C LEU A 101 -1.33 5.75 13.54
N ARG A 102 -2.01 6.23 14.58
CA ARG A 102 -1.73 5.89 15.98
C ARG A 102 -3.02 5.50 16.69
N ALA A 103 -2.99 4.38 17.39
CA ALA A 103 -4.10 3.95 18.24
C ALA A 103 -3.92 4.54 19.65
N VAL A 104 -4.69 5.57 19.99
CA VAL A 104 -4.71 6.14 21.34
C VAL A 104 -5.83 5.47 22.13
N ARG A 105 -5.50 4.32 22.70
CA ARG A 105 -6.49 3.45 23.37
C ARG A 105 -7.16 4.10 24.57
N THR A 106 -6.43 4.93 25.32
CA THR A 106 -6.98 5.69 26.46
C THR A 106 -8.11 6.65 26.05
N ALA A 107 -8.06 7.20 24.82
CA ALA A 107 -9.08 8.08 24.27
C ALA A 107 -10.06 7.36 23.33
N GLY A 108 -9.83 6.07 23.05
CA GLY A 108 -10.57 5.29 22.06
C GLY A 108 -10.44 5.81 20.63
N THR A 109 -9.34 6.48 20.27
CA THR A 109 -9.21 7.14 18.96
C THR A 109 -8.17 6.51 18.04
N LEU A 110 -8.50 6.46 16.75
CA LEU A 110 -7.53 6.26 15.68
C LEU A 110 -7.07 7.64 15.21
N GLN A 111 -5.88 8.05 15.64
CA GLN A 111 -5.29 9.32 15.23
C GLN A 111 -4.63 9.21 13.87
N VAL A 112 -4.95 10.14 12.98
CA VAL A 112 -4.22 10.41 11.74
C VAL A 112 -3.17 11.47 12.04
N ALA A 113 -1.95 11.02 12.31
CA ALA A 113 -0.83 11.89 12.70
C ALA A 113 -0.12 12.50 11.49
N GLY A 114 -0.30 11.94 10.29
CA GLY A 114 0.35 12.40 9.07
C GLY A 114 -0.38 11.88 7.84
N PHE A 115 -0.46 12.72 6.81
CA PHE A 115 -1.16 12.43 5.56
C PHE A 115 -0.40 13.02 4.38
N TRP A 116 0.03 12.16 3.46
CA TRP A 116 0.84 12.58 2.30
C TRP A 116 0.25 11.96 1.02
N PRO A 117 -0.35 12.73 0.10
CA PRO A 117 -0.75 12.22 -1.21
C PRO A 117 0.47 12.04 -2.14
N GLU A 118 0.36 11.15 -3.12
CA GLU A 118 1.34 11.12 -4.22
C GLU A 118 1.25 12.39 -5.09
N PRO A 119 2.38 12.83 -5.68
CA PRO A 119 2.40 13.94 -6.62
C PRO A 119 1.40 13.74 -7.78
N GLY A 120 0.79 14.83 -8.24
CA GLY A 120 -0.15 14.81 -9.37
C GLY A 120 -1.57 14.32 -9.03
N LEU A 121 -1.83 13.86 -7.80
CA LEU A 121 -3.18 13.52 -7.36
C LEU A 121 -4.00 14.76 -7.05
N ARG A 122 -5.08 14.95 -7.81
CA ARG A 122 -6.07 16.00 -7.53
C ARG A 122 -6.97 15.58 -6.37
N PRO A 123 -7.26 16.48 -5.41
CA PRO A 123 -8.31 16.27 -4.41
C PRO A 123 -9.65 15.96 -5.08
N SER A 124 -10.43 15.07 -4.49
CA SER A 124 -11.80 14.81 -4.95
C SER A 124 -12.65 14.32 -3.79
N LYS A 125 -13.89 14.81 -3.70
CA LYS A 125 -14.84 14.39 -2.66
C LYS A 125 -15.04 12.88 -2.65
N ALA A 126 -15.09 12.25 -3.83
CA ALA A 126 -15.22 10.81 -3.96
C ALA A 126 -14.03 10.06 -3.35
N ARG A 127 -12.79 10.50 -3.59
CA ARG A 127 -11.60 9.88 -2.98
C ARG A 127 -11.55 10.12 -1.47
N THR A 128 -11.89 11.32 -1.02
CA THR A 128 -11.97 11.63 0.41
C THR A 128 -12.93 10.70 1.12
N ALA A 129 -14.15 10.51 0.60
CA ALA A 129 -15.12 9.58 1.16
C ALA A 129 -14.60 8.13 1.21
N ARG A 130 -13.83 7.68 0.21
CA ARG A 130 -13.23 6.34 0.21
C ARG A 130 -12.09 6.19 1.23
N ILE A 131 -11.30 7.24 1.45
CA ILE A 131 -10.27 7.27 2.49
C ILE A 131 -10.93 7.21 3.87
N GLU A 132 -11.97 8.02 4.10
CA GLU A 132 -12.73 8.02 5.35
C GLU A 132 -13.39 6.66 5.62
N ALA A 133 -13.99 6.03 4.62
CA ALA A 133 -14.57 4.69 4.74
C ALA A 133 -13.53 3.62 5.10
N GLU A 134 -12.31 3.72 4.57
CA GLU A 134 -11.21 2.81 4.92
C GLU A 134 -10.69 3.07 6.35
N LEU A 135 -10.57 4.34 6.77
CA LEU A 135 -10.22 4.69 8.15
C LEU A 135 -11.28 4.23 9.14
N ASP A 136 -12.55 4.36 8.77
CA ASP A 136 -13.70 3.89 9.53
C ASP A 136 -13.69 2.35 9.71
N ARG A 137 -13.36 1.61 8.64
CA ARG A 137 -13.12 0.16 8.72
C ARG A 137 -11.93 -0.17 9.62
N PHE A 138 -10.83 0.57 9.50
CA PHE A 138 -9.61 0.33 10.26
C PHE A 138 -9.78 0.62 11.76
N ARG A 139 -10.46 1.70 12.14
CA ARG A 139 -10.76 1.99 13.56
C ARG A 139 -11.60 0.88 14.19
N ARG A 140 -12.60 0.33 13.47
CA ARG A 140 -13.44 -0.76 13.97
C ARG A 140 -12.62 -2.02 14.19
N PHE A 141 -11.79 -2.36 13.21
CA PHE A 141 -10.85 -3.47 13.33
C PHE A 141 -9.92 -3.32 14.55
N ALA A 142 -9.46 -2.09 14.83
CA ALA A 142 -8.61 -1.79 15.98
C ALA A 142 -9.36 -1.63 17.32
N GLY A 143 -10.70 -1.75 17.34
CA GLY A 143 -11.52 -1.56 18.55
C GLY A 143 -11.62 -0.11 19.02
N LEU A 144 -11.56 0.85 18.11
CA LEU A 144 -11.55 2.30 18.38
C LEU A 144 -12.88 2.97 17.95
N SER A 145 -13.32 3.95 18.73
CA SER A 145 -14.66 4.56 18.59
C SER A 145 -14.73 5.62 17.51
N ARG A 146 -13.65 6.39 17.28
CA ARG A 146 -13.62 7.46 16.27
C ARG A 146 -12.25 7.64 15.61
N VAL A 147 -12.26 8.31 14.47
CA VAL A 147 -11.06 8.84 13.80
C VAL A 147 -10.82 10.27 14.29
N ASP A 148 -9.56 10.62 14.52
CA ASP A 148 -9.13 11.96 14.95
C ASP A 148 -8.02 12.46 14.03
N TRP A 149 -8.25 13.57 13.33
CA TRP A 149 -7.28 14.14 12.38
C TRP A 149 -6.40 15.17 13.07
N GLN A 150 -5.10 14.86 13.18
CA GLN A 150 -4.08 15.78 13.68
C GLN A 150 -3.28 16.41 12.52
N ALA A 151 -3.22 15.72 11.38
CA ALA A 151 -2.73 16.27 10.12
C ALA A 151 -3.87 16.95 9.33
N PRO A 152 -3.57 17.88 8.40
CA PRO A 152 -4.56 18.41 7.47
C PRO A 152 -5.30 17.29 6.72
N PRO A 153 -6.64 17.27 6.72
CA PRO A 153 -7.41 16.26 6.01
C PRO A 153 -7.33 16.45 4.47
N PRO A 154 -7.63 15.38 3.69
CA PRO A 154 -7.64 15.40 2.22
C PRO A 154 -8.66 16.32 1.55
#